data_AF-X1B2K0-F1
#
_entry.id   AF-X1B2K0-F1
#
_cell.length_a   1.000
_cell.length_b   1.000
_cell.length_c   1.000
_cell.angle_alpha   90.00
_cell.angle_beta   90.00
_cell.angle_gamma   90.00
#
_symmetry.space_group_name_H-M   'P 1'
#
loop_
_entity.id
_entity.type
_entity.pdbx_description
1 polymer ?
#
loop_
_entity_poly.entity_id
_entity_poly.type
_entity_poly.pdbx_seq_one_letter_code
_entity_poly.pdbx_strand_id
1 'polypeptide(L)' 'DPVYAVAQANLAAAYYFKGQYDLAVEHCDKAIGLGYSVNTEFLKALKEHRK' A
#
# COMPACT_ATOMS: atom_id res chain seq x y z
N ASP A 1 -11.28 10.05 -6.06
CA ASP A 1 -10.57 11.27 -5.66
C ASP A 1 -9.08 10.94 -5.55
N PRO A 2 -8.20 11.63 -6.32
CA PRO A 2 -6.76 11.39 -6.29
C PRO A 2 -6.14 11.57 -4.90
N VAL A 3 -6.66 12.49 -4.09
CA VAL A 3 -6.19 12.75 -2.72
C VAL A 3 -6.44 11.53 -1.84
N TYR A 4 -7.57 10.87 -2.02
CA TYR A 4 -7.90 9.65 -1.30
C TYR A 4 -6.93 8.51 -1.66
N ALA A 5 -6.54 8.40 -2.93
CA ALA A 5 -5.61 7.37 -3.39
C ALA A 5 -4.19 7.57 -2.81
N VAL A 6 -3.71 8.82 -2.75
CA VAL A 6 -2.44 9.17 -2.09
C VAL A 6 -2.48 8.86 -0.60
N ALA A 7 -3.60 9.16 0.08
CA ALA A 7 -3.76 8.85 1.49
C ALA A 7 -3.68 7.34 1.77
N GLN A 8 -4.30 6.51 0.91
CA GLN A 8 -4.18 5.05 0.99
C GLN A 8 -2.74 4.58 0.81
N ALA A 9 -1.99 5.14 -0.15
CA ALA A 9 -0.59 4.80 -0.35
C ALA A 9 0.30 5.18 0.86
N ASN A 10 0.05 6.34 1.46
CA ASN A 10 0.76 6.77 2.67
C ASN A 10 0.45 5.87 3.87
N LEU A 11 -0.82 5.46 4.04
CA LEU A 11 -1.19 4.49 5.07
C LEU A 11 -0.48 3.15 4.85
N ALA A 12 -0.43 2.66 3.61
CA ALA A 12 0.28 1.44 3.27
C ALA A 12 1.76 1.49 3.72
N ALA A 13 2.45 2.59 3.39
CA ALA A 13 3.84 2.79 3.81
C ALA A 13 3.98 2.87 5.34
N ALA A 14 3.10 3.62 6.01
CA ALA A 14 3.13 3.75 7.47
C ALA A 14 2.92 2.40 8.18
N TYR A 15 1.98 1.58 7.70
CA TYR A 15 1.74 0.24 8.24
C TYR A 15 2.90 -0.70 7.97
N TYR A 16 3.53 -0.60 6.79
CA TYR A 16 4.72 -1.40 6.46
C TYR A 16 5.87 -1.11 7.42
N PHE A 17 6.19 0.16 7.69
CA PHE A 17 7.23 0.53 8.66
C PHE A 17 6.90 0.15 10.10
N LYS A 18 5.61 0.00 10.43
CA LYS A 18 5.13 -0.50 11.72
C LYS A 18 5.15 -2.04 11.82
N GLY A 19 5.52 -2.75 10.76
CA GLY A 19 5.48 -4.21 10.69
C GLY A 19 4.06 -4.79 10.59
N GLN A 20 3.06 -3.95 10.34
CA GLN A 20 1.66 -4.34 10.20
C GLN A 20 1.36 -4.65 8.73
N TYR A 21 1.97 -5.72 8.22
CA TYR A 21 2.00 -6.00 6.78
C TYR A 21 0.63 -6.28 6.16
N ASP A 22 -0.27 -6.94 6.88
CA ASP A 22 -1.64 -7.21 6.40
C ASP A 22 -2.38 -5.89 6.07
N LEU A 23 -2.28 -4.91 6.96
CA LEU A 23 -2.86 -3.57 6.77
C LEU A 23 -2.12 -2.81 5.65
N ALA A 24 -0.80 -2.97 5.56
CA ALA A 24 -0.01 -2.37 4.51
C ALA A 24 -0.46 -2.85 3.12
N VAL A 25 -0.72 -4.15 2.98
CA VAL A 25 -1.27 -4.77 1.77
C VAL A 25 -2.65 -4.21 1.44
N GLU A 26 -3.57 -4.20 2.42
CA GLU A 26 -4.94 -3.73 2.23
C GLU A 26 -4.99 -2.28 1.71
N HIS A 27 -4.23 -1.39 2.34
CA HIS A 27 -4.17 0.02 1.95
C HIS A 27 -3.45 0.22 0.60
N CYS A 28 -2.45 -0.60 0.29
CA CYS A 28 -1.79 -0.58 -1.01
C CYS A 28 -2.75 -0.98 -2.14
N ASP A 29 -3.54 -2.04 -1.94
CA ASP A 29 -4.53 -2.49 -2.91
C ASP A 29 -5.63 -1.46 -3.16
N LYS A 30 -6.08 -0.77 -2.09
CA LYS A 30 -7.01 0.35 -2.21
C LYS A 30 -6.43 1.50 -3.03
N ALA A 31 -5.16 1.86 -2.81
CA ALA A 31 -4.49 2.90 -3.59
C ALA A 31 -4.45 2.53 -5.09
N ILE A 32 -4.07 1.29 -5.42
CA ILE A 32 -4.03 0.78 -6.79
C ILE A 32 -5.43 0.77 -7.42
N GLY A 33 -6.45 0.30 -6.69
CA GLY A 33 -7.84 0.27 -7.16
C GLY A 33 -8.42 1.66 -7.45
N LEU A 34 -7.86 2.71 -6.82
CA LEU A 34 -8.19 4.11 -7.08
C LEU A 34 -7.38 4.73 -8.24
N GLY A 35 -6.56 3.93 -8.92
CA GLY A 35 -5.73 4.37 -10.04
C GLY A 35 -4.38 4.99 -9.64
N TYR A 36 -3.94 4.82 -8.39
CA TYR A 36 -2.65 5.33 -7.94
C TYR A 36 -1.51 4.37 -8.30
N SER A 37 -0.45 4.91 -8.88
CA SER A 37 0.76 4.17 -9.20
C SER A 37 1.66 4.04 -7.98
N VAL A 38 1.67 2.85 -7.39
CA VAL A 38 2.57 2.51 -6.28
C VAL A 38 3.93 2.03 -6.80
N ASN A 39 5.01 2.40 -6.11
CA ASN A 39 6.38 1.99 -6.47
C ASN A 39 6.53 0.46 -6.54
N THR A 40 7.12 -0.04 -7.62
CA THR A 40 7.28 -1.47 -7.89
C THR A 40 8.11 -2.21 -6.82
N GLU A 41 9.13 -1.59 -6.24
CA GLU A 41 9.93 -2.21 -5.16
C GLU A 41 9.09 -2.34 -3.88
N PHE A 42 8.25 -1.35 -3.57
CA PHE A 42 7.32 -1.44 -2.46
C PHE A 42 6.29 -2.57 -2.67
N LEU A 43 5.81 -2.76 -3.91
CA LEU A 43 4.93 -3.88 -4.24
C LEU A 43 5.61 -5.23 -4.07
N LYS A 44 6.89 -5.37 -4.45
CA LYS A 44 7.66 -6.59 -4.23
C LYS A 44 7.81 -6.88 -2.74
N ALA A 45 8.17 -5.88 -1.94
CA ALA A 45 8.28 -6.03 -0.49
C ALA A 45 6.95 -6.48 0.14
N LEU A 46 5.81 -5.91 -0.29
CA LEU A 46 4.50 -6.34 0.20
C LEU A 46 4.11 -7.75 -0.26
N LYS A 47 4.56 -8.20 -1.44
CA LYS A 47 4.26 -9.57 -1.94
C LYS A 47 4.80 -10.66 -1.02
N GLU A 48 5.94 -10.44 -0.36
CA GLU A 48 6.50 -11.40 0.61
C GLU A 48 5.61 -11.58 1.85
N HIS A 49 4.72 -10.62 2.09
CA HIS A 49 3.80 -10.61 3.22
C HIS A 49 2.33 -10.90 2.83
N ARG A 50 2.04 -11.09 1.55
CA ARG A 50 0.72 -11.56 1.09
C ARG A 50 0.63 -13.05 1.36
N LYS A 51 -0.16 -13.44 2.37
CA LYS A 51 -0.51 -14.84 2.63
C LYS A 51 -1.69 -15.29 1.79
#